data_AF-V7AJS4-F1
#
_entry.id   AF-V7AJS4-F1
#
_cell.length_a   1.000
_cell.length_b   1.000
_cell.length_c   1.000
_cell.angle_alpha   90.00
_cell.angle_beta   90.00
_cell.angle_gamma   90.00
#
_symmetry.space_group_name_H-M   'P 1'
#
loop_
_entity.id
_entity.type
_entity.pdbx_description
1 polymer ?
#
loop_
_entity_poly.entity_id
_entity_poly.type
_entity_poly.pdbx_seq_one_letter_code
_entity_poly.pdbx_strand_id
1 'polypeptide(L)' 'MKSISLIVMIVLVASIEIEKEGAMKVVEGKTCREVLYPKGCVVSKCMSDCSSKHEGKHGVGKCDFTGACFCSYLCT' A
#
# COMPACT_ATOMS: atom_id res chain seq x y z
N MET A 1 24.76 -18.08 -36.81
CA MET A 1 23.74 -18.10 -35.74
C MET A 1 24.40 -17.99 -34.38
N LYS A 2 24.72 -16.78 -33.87
CA LYS A 2 25.18 -16.61 -32.47
C LYS A 2 25.24 -15.16 -31.95
N SER A 3 24.43 -14.24 -32.48
CA SER A 3 24.56 -12.81 -32.12
C SER A 3 23.28 -12.13 -31.67
N ILE A 4 22.13 -12.81 -31.73
CA ILE A 4 20.82 -12.24 -31.38
C ILE A 4 20.53 -12.36 -29.86
N SER A 5 21.33 -13.16 -29.14
CA SER A 5 21.06 -13.48 -27.72
C SER A 5 21.30 -12.33 -26.75
N LEU A 6 22.21 -11.40 -27.08
CA LEU A 6 22.62 -10.33 -26.15
C LEU A 6 21.60 -9.19 -26.03
N ILE A 7 20.85 -8.90 -27.10
CA ILE A 7 19.88 -7.79 -27.11
C ILE A 7 18.67 -8.11 -26.22
N VAL A 8 18.26 -9.38 -26.16
CA VAL A 8 17.11 -9.82 -25.36
C VAL A 8 17.36 -9.67 -23.85
N MET A 9 18.61 -9.85 -23.40
CA MET A 9 18.97 -9.72 -21.99
C MET A 9 18.87 -8.28 -21.46
N ILE A 10 19.08 -7.28 -22.33
CA ILE A 10 19.09 -5.86 -21.93
C ILE A 10 17.67 -5.31 -21.75
N VAL A 11 16.69 -5.83 -22.49
CA VAL A 11 15.28 -5.40 -22.38
C VAL A 11 14.64 -5.88 -21.08
N LEU A 12 15.08 -7.02 -20.53
CA LEU A 12 14.50 -7.58 -19.31
C LEU A 12 14.83 -6.79 -18.03
N VAL A 13 15.94 -6.02 -18.01
CA VAL A 13 16.32 -5.20 -16.85
C VAL A 13 15.61 -3.83 -16.82
N ALA A 14 15.01 -3.40 -17.93
CA ALA A 14 14.26 -2.14 -17.99
C ALA A 14 12.80 -2.27 -17.52
N SER A 15 12.30 -3.49 -17.33
CA SER A 15 10.90 -3.76 -16.96
C SER A 15 10.68 -3.95 -15.46
N ILE A 16 11.68 -3.65 -14.62
CA ILE A 16 11.52 -3.62 -13.14
C ILE A 16 11.29 -2.18 -12.67
N GLU A 17 10.55 -1.41 -13.44
CA GLU A 17 9.73 -0.32 -12.92
C GLU A 17 8.30 -0.85 -12.92
N ILE A 18 7.53 -0.54 -11.87
CA ILE A 18 6.18 -1.07 -11.56
C ILE A 18 6.30 -2.41 -10.82
N GLU A 19 6.29 -2.47 -9.49
CA GLU A 19 5.31 -1.90 -8.59
C GLU A 19 5.99 -1.35 -7.33
N LYS A 20 6.23 -0.03 -7.29
CA LYS A 20 6.19 0.65 -5.99
C LYS A 20 4.73 0.75 -5.62
N GLU A 21 4.24 -0.28 -4.91
CA GLU A 21 3.02 -0.22 -4.12
C GLU A 21 2.95 1.14 -3.44
N GLY A 22 2.07 2.01 -3.93
CA GLY A 22 1.75 3.31 -3.37
C GLY A 22 2.97 4.06 -2.84
N ALA A 23 3.66 4.79 -3.70
CA ALA A 23 4.22 6.08 -3.29
C ALA A 23 3.02 6.95 -2.84
N MET A 24 2.50 6.68 -1.65
CA MET A 24 1.55 7.48 -0.92
C MET A 24 2.23 8.84 -0.87
N LYS A 25 1.72 9.77 -1.70
CA LYS A 25 2.07 11.18 -1.64
C LYS A 25 2.13 11.51 -0.16
N VAL A 26 3.34 11.73 0.36
CA VAL A 26 3.54 12.19 1.73
C VAL A 26 3.07 13.63 1.67
N VAL A 27 1.76 13.82 1.80
CA VAL A 27 1.23 15.09 2.28
C VAL A 27 1.91 15.24 3.63
N GLU A 28 2.67 16.32 3.78
CA GLU A 28 3.46 16.66 4.97
C GLU A 28 2.53 17.01 6.14
N GLY A 29 1.67 16.07 6.51
CA GLY A 29 0.69 16.14 7.58
C GLY A 29 0.99 15.05 8.60
N LYS A 30 0.72 15.34 9.87
CA LYS A 30 0.91 14.38 10.96
C LYS A 30 0.02 13.16 10.68
N THR A 31 0.60 11.97 10.61
CA THR A 31 -0.16 10.72 10.41
C THR A 31 -0.55 10.11 11.75
N CYS A 32 -1.84 9.86 11.93
CA CYS A 32 -2.40 9.17 13.08
C CYS A 32 -2.59 7.69 12.74
N ARG A 33 -2.50 6.82 13.76
CA ARG A 33 -2.75 5.39 13.61
C ARG A 33 -3.67 4.90 14.72
N GLU A 34 -4.63 4.07 14.37
CA GLU A 34 -5.49 3.36 15.31
C GLU A 34 -5.70 1.90 14.90
N VAL A 35 -6.19 1.07 15.82
CA VAL A 35 -6.62 -0.30 15.54
C VAL A 35 -8.14 -0.30 15.42
N LEU A 36 -8.69 -0.65 14.25
CA LEU A 36 -10.14 -0.73 14.06
C LEU A 36 -10.72 -1.98 14.70
N TYR A 37 -10.01 -3.10 14.57
CA TYR A 37 -10.35 -4.34 15.24
C TYR A 37 -9.10 -5.22 15.41
N PRO A 38 -9.00 -5.98 16.51
CA PRO A 38 -7.77 -6.69 16.87
C PRO A 38 -7.57 -8.03 16.15
N LYS A 39 -8.61 -8.58 15.49
CA LYS A 39 -8.59 -9.89 14.83
C LYS A 39 -9.55 -9.90 13.63
N GLY A 40 -9.42 -10.92 12.76
CA GLY A 40 -10.36 -11.15 11.66
C GLY A 40 -10.21 -10.17 10.50
N CYS A 41 -8.98 -9.71 10.24
CA CYS A 41 -8.73 -8.75 9.18
C CYS A 41 -8.90 -9.33 7.78
N VAL A 42 -9.80 -8.68 7.04
CA VAL A 42 -10.00 -8.84 5.61
C VAL A 42 -9.54 -7.53 4.99
N VAL A 43 -8.50 -7.57 4.15
CA VAL A 43 -7.82 -6.35 3.64
C VAL A 43 -8.79 -5.37 3.00
N SER A 44 -9.68 -5.84 2.11
CA SER A 44 -10.67 -4.99 1.44
C SER A 44 -11.61 -4.31 2.44
N LYS A 45 -12.08 -5.04 3.45
CA LYS A 45 -12.92 -4.50 4.51
C LYS A 45 -12.16 -3.51 5.38
N CYS A 46 -10.93 -3.85 5.80
CA CYS A 46 -10.07 -2.97 6.59
C CYS A 46 -9.81 -1.63 5.89
N MET A 47 -9.52 -1.67 4.58
CA MET A 47 -9.34 -0.47 3.77
C MET A 47 -10.63 0.34 3.67
N SER A 48 -11.76 -0.29 3.33
CA SER A 48 -13.06 0.39 3.22
C SER A 48 -13.48 1.02 4.55
N ASP A 49 -13.44 0.26 5.65
CA ASP A 49 -13.82 0.72 6.98
C ASP A 49 -12.94 1.90 7.43
N CYS A 50 -11.63 1.83 7.18
CA CYS A 50 -10.70 2.92 7.50
C CYS A 50 -10.95 4.18 6.68
N SER A 51 -11.18 4.03 5.37
CA SER A 51 -11.49 5.15 4.48
C SER A 51 -12.82 5.80 4.84
N SER A 52 -13.86 5.00 5.11
CA SER A 52 -15.18 5.48 5.52
C SER A 52 -15.17 6.17 6.90
N LYS A 53 -14.42 5.64 7.86
CA LYS A 53 -14.31 6.25 9.19
C LYS A 53 -13.57 7.61 9.16
N HIS A 54 -12.58 7.73 8.28
CA HIS A 54 -11.73 8.91 8.14
C HIS A 54 -11.88 9.56 6.77
N GLU A 55 -13.14 9.73 6.36
CA GLU A 55 -13.48 10.36 5.09
C GLU A 55 -12.82 11.75 4.99
N GLY A 56 -12.20 12.03 3.85
CA GLY A 56 -11.45 13.27 3.63
C GLY A 56 -10.07 13.36 4.32
N LYS A 57 -9.67 12.37 5.14
CA LYS A 57 -8.37 12.34 5.83
C LYS A 57 -7.39 11.30 5.26
N HIS A 58 -7.65 10.80 4.04
CA HIS A 58 -6.84 9.77 3.38
C HIS A 58 -6.60 8.53 4.26
N GLY A 59 -7.67 7.99 4.86
CA GLY A 59 -7.60 6.77 5.65
C GLY A 59 -7.17 5.55 4.83
N VAL A 60 -6.11 4.87 5.25
CA VAL A 60 -5.59 3.64 4.67
C VAL A 60 -5.56 2.53 5.72
N GLY A 61 -6.35 1.49 5.48
CA GLY A 61 -6.38 0.28 6.32
C GLY A 61 -5.34 -0.76 5.88
N LYS A 62 -4.69 -1.43 6.83
CA LYS A 62 -3.77 -2.55 6.61
C LYS A 62 -4.01 -3.67 7.61
N CYS A 63 -3.92 -4.91 7.14
CA CYS A 63 -3.91 -6.07 8.02
C CYS A 63 -2.50 -6.35 8.51
N ASP A 64 -2.39 -6.69 9.78
CA ASP A 64 -1.16 -7.17 10.41
C ASP A 64 -1.15 -8.70 10.53
N PHE A 65 0.03 -9.28 10.81
CA PHE A 65 0.21 -10.73 10.96
C PHE A 65 -0.61 -11.33 12.12
N THR A 66 -0.97 -10.53 13.12
CA THR A 66 -1.87 -10.92 14.21
C THR A 66 -3.34 -11.02 13.77
N GLY A 67 -3.65 -10.61 12.54
CA GLY A 67 -5.01 -10.48 12.04
C GLY A 67 -5.70 -9.19 12.49
N ALA A 68 -4.97 -8.24 13.08
CA ALA A 68 -5.49 -6.92 13.42
C ALA A 68 -5.60 -6.02 12.18
N CYS A 69 -6.59 -5.13 12.16
CA CYS A 69 -6.69 -4.05 11.18
C CYS A 69 -6.18 -2.74 11.77
N PHE A 70 -5.09 -2.23 11.19
CA PHE A 70 -4.53 -0.93 11.49
C PHE A 70 -5.02 0.09 10.47
N CYS A 71 -5.57 1.20 10.94
CA CYS A 71 -5.99 2.32 10.11
C CYS A 71 -5.02 3.48 10.32
N SER A 72 -4.43 3.98 9.22
CA SER A 72 -3.56 5.17 9.23
C SER A 72 -4.24 6.30 8.46
N TYR A 73 -4.26 7.51 8.99
CA TYR A 73 -4.97 8.65 8.40
C TYR A 73 -4.28 9.97 8.75
N LEU A 74 -4.58 11.05 8.04
CA LEU A 74 -4.09 12.39 8.36
C LEU A 74 -4.77 12.91 9.64
N CYS A 75 -3.95 13.23 10.65
CA CYS A 75 -4.43 13.94 11.83
C CYS A 75 -4.88 15.36 11.44
N THR A 76 -5.86 15.86 12.18
CA THR A 76 -6.24 17.27 12.24
C THR A 76 -5.63 17.91 13.48
#